data_AF-A0A7V5VCW7-F1
#
_entry.id   AF-A0A7V5VCW7-F1
#
_cell.length_a   1.000
_cell.length_b   1.000
_cell.length_c   1.000
_cell.angle_alpha   90.00
_cell.angle_beta   90.00
_cell.angle_gamma   90.00
#
_symmetry.space_group_name_H-M   'P 1'
#
loop_
_entity.id
_entity.type
_entity.pdbx_description
1 polymer ?
#
loop_
_entity_poly.entity_id
_entity_poly.type
_entity_poly.pdbx_seq_one_letter_code
_entity_poly.pdbx_strand_id
1 'polypeptide(L)'
;MGKNPNWGGAYIDIREPAWHALVLDNIIPGILARGFDGLFLDTVDSAEYLERYHTKKHPGMLQAATRLIRAIRQRYPEVPLLLNRGFALAGAVADAIDGVVAESVFVVQQDGAPVLNTATALTNTLDLLRSLQRQGLLILTLDYLPEQDERIEDVIRRVRALGFVPYISTQELDRIFTHTLE
;
A
#
# COMPACT_ATOMS: atom_id res chain seq x y z
N MET A 1 -2.63 -21.60 -7.59
CA MET A 1 -3.04 -20.45 -6.75
C MET A 1 -2.97 -20.86 -5.29
N GLY A 2 -2.34 -20.06 -4.42
CA GLY A 2 -2.40 -20.24 -2.96
C GLY A 2 -3.68 -19.60 -2.40
N LYS A 3 -4.13 -19.96 -1.20
CA LYS A 3 -5.23 -19.23 -0.53
C LYS A 3 -4.65 -18.22 0.46
N ASN A 4 -5.22 -17.02 0.52
CA ASN A 4 -4.99 -16.04 1.57
C ASN A 4 -5.98 -16.33 2.73
N PRO A 5 -5.52 -16.88 3.85
CA PRO A 5 -6.40 -17.28 4.96
C PRO A 5 -7.02 -16.08 5.69
N ASN A 6 -6.44 -14.89 5.55
CA ASN A 6 -6.87 -13.70 6.30
C ASN A 6 -8.09 -13.00 5.65
N TRP A 7 -8.26 -13.14 4.33
CA TRP A 7 -9.27 -12.39 3.57
C TRP A 7 -10.11 -13.25 2.60
N GLY A 8 -9.99 -14.58 2.67
CA GLY A 8 -10.72 -15.50 1.79
C GLY A 8 -10.31 -15.46 0.31
N GLY A 9 -9.32 -14.65 -0.06
CA GLY A 9 -8.80 -14.49 -1.42
C GLY A 9 -7.80 -15.57 -1.84
N ALA A 10 -7.33 -15.49 -3.09
CA ALA A 10 -6.27 -16.35 -3.61
C ALA A 10 -5.00 -15.54 -3.90
N TYR A 11 -3.84 -16.09 -3.53
CA TYR A 11 -2.56 -15.59 -4.02
C TYR A 11 -2.42 -15.93 -5.50
N ILE A 12 -2.26 -14.88 -6.29
CA ILE A 12 -2.01 -14.97 -7.72
C ILE A 12 -0.51 -15.08 -7.96
N ASP A 13 -0.13 -15.99 -8.85
CA ASP A 13 1.24 -16.08 -9.30
C ASP A 13 1.49 -15.00 -10.36
N ILE A 14 2.01 -13.86 -9.93
CA ILE A 14 2.22 -12.70 -10.80
C ILE A 14 3.32 -12.94 -11.84
N ARG A 15 4.04 -14.06 -11.80
CA ARG A 15 5.03 -14.42 -12.83
C ARG A 15 4.36 -14.84 -14.13
N GLU A 16 3.08 -15.22 -14.07
CA GLU A 16 2.32 -15.68 -15.22
C GLU A 16 2.09 -14.54 -16.22
N PRO A 17 2.52 -14.66 -17.50
CA PRO A 17 2.32 -13.61 -18.50
C PRO A 17 0.85 -13.27 -18.74
N ALA A 18 -0.04 -14.26 -18.59
CA ALA A 18 -1.48 -14.05 -18.71
C ALA A 18 -2.01 -13.08 -17.64
N TRP A 19 -1.43 -13.06 -16.44
CA TRP A 19 -1.78 -12.09 -15.40
C TRP A 19 -1.36 -10.68 -15.80
N HIS A 20 -0.12 -10.52 -16.30
CA HIS A 20 0.36 -9.23 -16.79
C HIS A 20 -0.52 -8.68 -17.91
N ALA A 21 -0.86 -9.50 -18.92
CA ALA A 21 -1.73 -9.10 -20.01
C ALA A 21 -3.15 -8.75 -19.52
N LEU A 22 -3.70 -9.52 -18.59
CA LEU A 22 -5.00 -9.21 -17.99
C LEU A 22 -4.99 -7.84 -17.30
N VAL A 23 -3.98 -7.57 -16.48
CA VAL A 23 -3.85 -6.28 -15.77
C VAL A 23 -3.66 -5.13 -16.76
N LEU A 24 -2.70 -5.25 -17.67
CA LEU A 24 -2.29 -4.17 -18.56
C LEU A 24 -3.29 -3.88 -19.68
N ASP A 25 -3.93 -4.89 -20.23
CA ASP A 25 -4.75 -4.75 -21.45
C ASP A 25 -6.25 -4.76 -21.19
N ASN A 26 -6.69 -5.17 -19.98
CA ASN A 26 -8.11 -5.30 -19.68
C ASN A 26 -8.50 -4.54 -18.41
N ILE A 27 -7.85 -4.83 -17.28
CA ILE A 27 -8.25 -4.25 -15.98
C ILE A 27 -7.99 -2.74 -15.96
N ILE A 28 -6.75 -2.30 -16.23
CA ILE A 28 -6.41 -0.88 -16.15
C ILE A 28 -7.20 -0.04 -17.17
N PRO A 29 -7.27 -0.40 -18.47
CA PRO A 29 -8.12 0.32 -19.42
C PRO A 29 -9.58 0.41 -18.96
N GLY A 30 -10.14 -0.68 -18.40
CA GLY A 30 -11.51 -0.69 -17.90
C GLY A 30 -11.73 0.25 -16.73
N ILE A 31 -10.75 0.38 -15.82
CA ILE A 31 -10.79 1.34 -14.72
C ILE A 31 -10.73 2.78 -15.26
N LEU A 32 -9.76 3.08 -16.13
CA LEU A 32 -9.58 4.43 -16.67
C LEU A 32 -10.77 4.88 -17.54
N ALA A 33 -11.35 3.97 -18.32
CA ALA A 33 -12.54 4.25 -19.13
C ALA A 33 -13.78 4.62 -18.29
N ARG A 34 -13.79 4.29 -16.98
CA ARG A 34 -14.84 4.68 -16.05
C ARG A 34 -14.61 6.06 -15.42
N GLY A 35 -13.53 6.75 -15.79
CA GLY A 35 -13.22 8.10 -15.31
C GLY A 35 -12.43 8.15 -14.01
N PHE A 36 -11.78 7.05 -13.59
CA PHE A 36 -10.81 7.10 -12.50
C PHE A 36 -9.50 7.70 -12.99
N ASP A 37 -8.94 8.63 -12.22
CA ASP A 37 -7.72 9.35 -12.59
C ASP A 37 -6.45 8.55 -12.30
N GLY A 38 -6.48 7.64 -11.32
CA GLY A 38 -5.30 6.95 -10.80
C GLY A 38 -5.54 5.49 -10.42
N LEU A 39 -4.46 4.83 -10.04
CA LEU A 39 -4.42 3.41 -9.68
C LEU A 39 -3.83 3.24 -8.28
N PHE A 40 -4.53 2.46 -7.46
CA PHE A 40 -4.09 2.03 -6.13
C PHE A 40 -3.86 0.52 -6.15
N LEU A 41 -2.59 0.10 -6.02
CA LEU A 41 -2.19 -1.31 -6.10
C LEU A 41 -2.10 -1.90 -4.71
N ASP A 42 -3.12 -2.66 -4.36
CA ASP A 42 -3.12 -3.42 -3.12
C ASP A 42 -2.38 -4.76 -3.26
N THR A 43 -1.95 -5.32 -2.12
CA THR A 43 -1.35 -6.67 -1.99
C THR A 43 -0.03 -6.91 -2.73
N VAL A 44 0.66 -5.85 -3.17
CA VAL A 44 1.96 -5.99 -3.87
C VAL A 44 3.06 -6.62 -3.00
N ASP A 45 2.94 -6.48 -1.68
CA ASP A 45 3.78 -7.13 -0.68
C ASP A 45 3.60 -8.66 -0.61
N SER A 46 2.52 -9.20 -1.18
CA SER A 46 2.35 -10.66 -1.35
C SER A 46 3.48 -11.27 -2.17
N ALA A 47 4.04 -10.52 -3.13
CA ALA A 47 5.18 -10.97 -3.91
C ALA A 47 6.42 -11.20 -3.03
N GLU A 48 6.71 -10.24 -2.14
CA GLU A 48 7.79 -10.33 -1.17
C GLU A 48 7.55 -11.48 -0.18
N TYR A 49 6.34 -11.59 0.36
CA TYR A 49 5.97 -12.66 1.28
C TYR A 49 6.17 -14.05 0.64
N LEU A 50 5.65 -14.26 -0.57
CA LEU A 50 5.73 -15.56 -1.25
C LEU A 50 7.17 -15.92 -1.63
N GLU A 51 7.96 -14.96 -2.09
CA GLU A 51 9.37 -15.23 -2.40
C GLU A 51 10.21 -15.48 -1.16
N ARG A 52 9.97 -14.75 -0.06
CA ARG A 52 10.73 -14.89 1.19
C ARG A 52 10.41 -16.19 1.92
N TYR A 53 9.13 -16.53 2.06
CA TYR A 53 8.69 -17.66 2.89
C TYR A 53 8.36 -18.93 2.09
N HIS A 54 8.20 -18.82 0.78
CA HIS A 54 7.92 -19.94 -0.13
C HIS A 54 8.85 -19.97 -1.34
N THR A 55 10.12 -19.61 -1.14
CA THR A 55 11.14 -19.37 -2.18
C THR A 55 11.25 -20.47 -3.23
N LYS A 56 11.20 -21.75 -2.84
CA LYS A 56 11.29 -22.86 -3.82
C LYS A 56 10.13 -22.90 -4.80
N LYS A 57 8.93 -22.50 -4.36
CA LYS A 57 7.70 -22.53 -5.15
C LYS A 57 7.49 -21.23 -5.92
N HIS A 58 7.93 -20.12 -5.34
CA HIS A 58 7.70 -18.78 -5.84
C HIS A 58 9.00 -17.97 -6.05
N PRO A 59 10.02 -18.50 -6.74
CA PRO A 59 11.20 -17.71 -7.06
C PRO A 59 10.86 -16.58 -8.04
N GLY A 60 11.43 -15.40 -7.85
CA GLY A 60 11.33 -14.27 -8.76
C GLY A 60 9.97 -13.55 -8.73
N MET A 61 9.16 -13.72 -7.68
CA MET A 61 7.90 -12.97 -7.54
C MET A 61 8.16 -11.47 -7.42
N LEU A 62 9.14 -11.05 -6.62
CA LEU A 62 9.51 -9.65 -6.48
C LEU A 62 9.95 -9.06 -7.82
N GLN A 63 10.74 -9.80 -8.58
CA GLN A 63 11.15 -9.38 -9.93
C GLN A 63 9.95 -9.27 -10.88
N ALA A 64 8.99 -10.18 -10.79
CA ALA A 64 7.75 -10.11 -11.57
C ALA A 64 6.89 -8.92 -11.17
N ALA A 65 6.76 -8.62 -9.88
CA ALA A 65 6.08 -7.41 -9.39
C ALA A 65 6.75 -6.14 -9.93
N THR A 66 8.09 -6.05 -9.87
CA THR A 66 8.86 -4.94 -10.44
C THR A 66 8.58 -4.78 -11.94
N ARG A 67 8.58 -5.89 -12.70
CA ARG A 67 8.27 -5.84 -14.13
C ARG A 67 6.85 -5.37 -14.39
N LEU A 68 5.87 -5.82 -13.61
CA LEU A 68 4.49 -5.41 -13.76
C LEU A 68 4.34 -3.90 -13.51
N ILE A 69 4.87 -3.39 -12.40
CA ILE A 69 4.79 -1.97 -12.05
C ILE A 69 5.45 -1.10 -13.12
N ARG A 70 6.66 -1.47 -13.58
CA ARG A 70 7.34 -0.73 -14.64
C ARG A 70 6.58 -0.78 -15.96
N ALA A 71 5.96 -1.91 -16.31
CA ALA A 71 5.11 -2.02 -17.50
C ALA A 71 3.85 -1.15 -17.39
N ILE A 72 3.24 -1.05 -16.20
CA ILE A 72 2.11 -0.14 -15.94
C ILE A 72 2.55 1.29 -16.18
N ARG A 73 3.66 1.75 -15.57
CA ARG A 73 4.17 3.11 -15.78
C ARG A 73 4.47 3.40 -17.26
N GLN A 74 5.10 2.46 -17.96
CA GLN A 74 5.42 2.64 -19.38
C GLN A 74 4.18 2.80 -20.26
N ARG A 75 3.10 2.05 -19.96
CA ARG A 75 1.86 2.07 -20.75
C ARG A 75 0.93 3.22 -20.37
N TYR A 76 1.00 3.67 -19.11
CA TYR A 76 0.15 4.69 -18.52
C TYR A 76 1.01 5.76 -17.80
N PRO A 77 1.84 6.52 -18.54
CA PRO A 77 2.85 7.40 -17.94
C PRO A 77 2.28 8.53 -17.08
N GLU A 78 1.10 9.04 -17.42
CA GLU A 78 0.45 10.17 -16.74
C GLU A 78 -0.50 9.74 -15.62
N VAL A 79 -0.74 8.44 -15.44
CA VAL A 79 -1.70 7.94 -14.44
C VAL A 79 -1.01 7.87 -13.08
N PRO A 80 -1.52 8.55 -12.04
CA PRO A 80 -1.01 8.42 -10.69
C PRO A 80 -1.06 6.98 -10.21
N LEU A 81 0.05 6.50 -9.66
CA LEU A 81 0.27 5.11 -9.29
C LEU A 81 0.73 5.02 -7.83
N LEU A 82 -0.16 4.54 -6.96
CA LEU A 82 0.10 4.38 -5.54
C LEU A 82 0.21 2.90 -5.18
N LEU A 83 1.23 2.52 -4.42
CA LEU A 83 1.34 1.17 -3.86
C LEU A 83 0.83 1.14 -2.42
N ASN A 84 0.00 0.14 -2.09
CA ASN A 84 -0.25 -0.17 -0.69
C ASN A 84 0.89 -1.01 -0.12
N ARG A 85 1.55 -0.52 0.93
CA ARG A 85 2.71 -1.17 1.57
C ARG A 85 3.80 -1.50 0.54
N GLY A 86 4.29 -2.75 0.53
CA GLY A 86 5.32 -3.21 -0.41
C GLY A 86 6.61 -2.40 -0.35
N PHE A 87 7.01 -1.91 0.82
CA PHE A 87 8.03 -0.85 0.93
C PHE A 87 9.40 -1.22 0.32
N ALA A 88 9.81 -2.48 0.39
CA ALA A 88 11.03 -2.95 -0.24
C ALA A 88 10.93 -2.85 -1.78
N LEU A 89 9.78 -3.23 -2.34
CA LEU A 89 9.49 -3.10 -3.76
C LEU A 89 9.37 -1.62 -4.16
N ALA A 90 8.68 -0.80 -3.37
CA ALA A 90 8.51 0.62 -3.60
C ALA A 90 9.86 1.35 -3.75
N GLY A 91 10.85 1.03 -2.91
CA GLY A 91 12.20 1.59 -3.05
C GLY A 91 12.90 1.17 -4.36
N ALA A 92 12.62 -0.02 -4.90
CA ALA A 92 13.21 -0.50 -6.16
C ALA A 92 12.52 0.07 -7.41
N VAL A 93 11.34 0.67 -7.27
CA VAL A 93 10.52 1.22 -8.35
C VAL A 93 10.07 2.64 -8.08
N ALA A 94 10.78 3.38 -7.22
CA ALA A 94 10.41 4.74 -6.83
C ALA A 94 10.32 5.70 -8.04
N ASP A 95 11.06 5.41 -9.11
CA ASP A 95 11.01 6.13 -10.39
C ASP A 95 9.78 5.79 -11.26
N ALA A 96 8.98 4.81 -10.85
CA ALA A 96 7.81 4.31 -11.59
C ALA A 96 6.48 4.49 -10.86
N ILE A 97 6.48 4.97 -9.61
CA ILE A 97 5.28 5.18 -8.79
C ILE A 97 5.26 6.61 -8.25
N ASP A 98 4.10 7.11 -7.87
CA ASP A 98 3.94 8.47 -7.34
C ASP A 98 3.90 8.51 -5.81
N GLY A 99 3.58 7.38 -5.18
CA GLY A 99 3.49 7.32 -3.73
C GLY A 99 3.22 5.94 -3.17
N VAL A 100 3.21 5.89 -1.85
CA VAL A 100 2.87 4.70 -1.07
C VAL A 100 1.81 5.03 -0.02
N VAL A 101 0.92 4.08 0.21
CA VAL A 101 0.03 4.06 1.37
C VAL A 101 0.63 3.13 2.41
N ALA A 102 0.75 3.62 3.63
CA ALA A 102 1.28 2.87 4.77
C ALA A 102 0.16 2.55 5.76
N GLU A 103 -0.04 1.25 5.98
CA GLU A 103 -1.01 0.72 6.94
C GLU A 103 -0.29 -0.16 7.97
N SER A 104 -0.77 -0.33 9.19
CA SER A 104 -1.06 0.84 10.03
C SER A 104 0.27 1.37 10.57
N VAL A 105 0.35 2.67 10.85
CA VAL A 105 1.60 3.32 11.27
C VAL A 105 1.57 3.61 12.76
N PHE A 106 0.63 4.45 13.20
CA PHE A 106 0.54 4.89 14.60
C PHE A 106 -0.37 4.00 15.44
N VAL A 107 -1.37 3.36 14.83
CA VAL A 107 -2.38 2.57 15.54
C VAL A 107 -2.43 1.16 14.96
N VAL A 108 -2.02 0.17 15.74
CA VAL A 108 -2.03 -1.24 15.34
C VAL A 108 -3.18 -1.98 16.01
N GLN A 109 -3.61 -3.08 15.41
CA GLN A 109 -4.56 -3.99 16.03
C GLN A 109 -3.83 -4.97 16.93
N GLN A 110 -4.24 -5.02 18.19
CA GLN A 110 -3.74 -5.97 19.16
C GLN A 110 -4.91 -6.52 19.98
N ASP A 111 -5.05 -7.85 20.01
CA ASP A 111 -6.12 -8.54 20.74
C ASP A 111 -7.54 -8.04 20.42
N GLY A 112 -7.77 -7.67 19.15
CA GLY A 112 -9.06 -7.16 18.65
C GLY A 112 -9.34 -5.70 18.98
N ALA A 113 -8.36 -4.96 19.51
CA ALA A 113 -8.49 -3.56 19.85
C ALA A 113 -7.41 -2.69 19.16
N PRO A 114 -7.74 -1.45 18.77
CA PRO A 114 -6.76 -0.49 18.28
C PRO A 114 -5.91 0.06 19.44
N VAL A 115 -4.61 -0.20 19.39
CA VAL A 115 -3.62 0.29 20.36
C VAL A 115 -2.56 1.14 19.68
N LEU A 116 -1.94 2.05 20.43
CA LEU A 116 -0.79 2.79 19.91
C LEU A 116 0.37 1.84 19.63
N ASN A 117 1.03 2.05 18.49
CA ASN A 117 2.19 1.28 18.10
C ASN A 117 3.33 1.50 19.09
N THR A 118 4.14 0.46 19.31
CA THR A 118 5.32 0.56 20.18
C THR A 118 6.31 1.58 19.62
N ALA A 119 7.03 2.29 20.50
CA ALA A 119 8.00 3.29 20.08
C ALA A 119 9.04 2.73 19.08
N THR A 120 9.54 1.52 19.33
CA THR A 120 10.51 0.86 18.45
C THR A 120 9.94 0.53 17.08
N ALA A 121 8.77 -0.11 17.01
CA ALA A 121 8.16 -0.47 15.73
C ALA A 121 7.74 0.77 14.94
N LEU A 122 7.19 1.78 15.62
CA LEU A 122 6.87 3.07 15.01
C LEU A 122 8.12 3.74 14.42
N THR A 123 9.22 3.79 15.17
CA THR A 123 10.48 4.39 14.68
C THR A 123 10.97 3.70 13.42
N ASN A 124 11.01 2.35 13.41
CA ASN A 124 11.42 1.59 12.23
C ASN A 124 10.55 1.87 11.00
N THR A 125 9.22 1.91 11.19
CA THR A 125 8.28 2.24 10.10
C THR A 125 8.51 3.66 9.61
N LEU A 126 8.66 4.64 10.51
CA LEU A 126 8.86 6.04 10.13
C LEU A 126 10.18 6.25 9.39
N ASP A 127 11.26 5.57 9.77
CA ASP A 127 12.55 5.69 9.09
C ASP A 127 12.50 5.12 7.67
N LEU A 128 11.78 4.02 7.49
CA LEU A 128 11.49 3.45 6.17
C LEU A 128 10.67 4.40 5.31
N LEU A 129 9.57 4.95 5.83
CA LEU A 129 8.71 5.89 5.10
C LEU A 129 9.46 7.18 4.73
N ARG A 130 10.29 7.71 5.64
CA ARG A 130 11.17 8.86 5.34
C ARG A 130 12.18 8.53 4.25
N SER A 131 12.66 7.29 4.17
CA SER A 131 13.54 6.86 3.08
C SER A 131 12.85 6.88 1.73
N LEU A 132 11.57 6.46 1.68
CA LEU A 132 10.75 6.53 0.47
C LEU A 132 10.39 7.98 0.11
N GLN A 133 10.07 8.82 1.10
CA GLN A 133 9.83 10.25 0.91
C GLN A 133 11.05 10.97 0.31
N ARG A 134 12.27 10.64 0.78
CA ARG A 134 13.53 11.16 0.22
C ARG A 134 13.77 10.73 -1.23
N GLN A 135 13.14 9.65 -1.68
CA GLN A 135 13.15 9.22 -3.08
C GLN A 135 12.10 9.94 -3.93
N GLY A 136 11.39 10.91 -3.36
CA GLY A 136 10.38 11.73 -4.06
C GLY A 136 8.95 11.18 -3.97
N LEU A 137 8.73 10.10 -3.22
CA LEU A 137 7.41 9.48 -3.12
C LEU A 137 6.49 10.24 -2.16
N LEU A 138 5.23 10.42 -2.58
CA LEU A 138 4.16 10.83 -1.68
C LEU A 138 3.91 9.73 -0.65
N ILE A 139 3.90 10.09 0.64
CA ILE A 139 3.58 9.15 1.71
C ILE A 139 2.18 9.46 2.23
N LEU A 140 1.27 8.51 2.05
CA LEU A 140 -0.05 8.51 2.67
C LEU A 140 -0.04 7.49 3.82
N THR A 141 -0.72 7.81 4.91
CA THR A 141 -0.91 6.85 6.03
C THR A 141 -2.39 6.54 6.18
N LEU A 142 -2.70 5.28 6.46
CA LEU A 142 -4.03 4.82 6.79
C LEU A 142 -3.97 4.06 8.12
N ASP A 143 -4.51 4.68 9.17
CA ASP A 143 -4.62 4.11 10.52
C ASP A 143 -6.09 3.85 10.86
N TYR A 144 -6.33 2.86 11.74
CA TYR A 144 -7.67 2.37 12.02
C TYR A 144 -8.13 2.68 13.44
N LEU A 145 -9.11 3.59 13.56
CA LEU A 145 -9.72 4.01 14.82
C LEU A 145 -11.24 4.18 14.62
N PRO A 146 -12.07 3.96 15.67
CA PRO A 146 -13.47 4.36 15.65
C PRO A 146 -13.65 5.85 15.36
N GLU A 147 -14.73 6.25 14.69
CA GLU A 147 -14.95 7.63 14.20
C GLU A 147 -14.89 8.72 15.29
N GLN A 148 -15.27 8.40 16.52
CA GLN A 148 -15.25 9.32 17.67
C GLN A 148 -14.08 9.08 18.64
N ASP A 149 -13.00 8.44 18.18
CA ASP A 149 -11.83 8.17 19.02
C ASP A 149 -11.01 9.45 19.27
N GLU A 150 -10.73 9.75 20.55
CA GLU A 150 -10.02 10.96 20.97
C GLU A 150 -8.57 11.04 20.45
N ARG A 151 -7.98 9.92 20.03
CA ARG A 151 -6.59 9.86 19.53
C ARG A 151 -6.45 10.37 18.11
N ILE A 152 -7.54 10.50 17.36
CA ILE A 152 -7.54 10.85 15.93
C ILE A 152 -6.77 12.14 15.67
N GLU A 153 -7.06 13.20 16.43
CA GLU A 153 -6.43 14.51 16.22
C GLU A 153 -4.91 14.48 16.49
N ASP A 154 -4.46 13.75 17.51
CA ASP A 154 -3.03 13.58 17.79
C ASP A 154 -2.34 12.85 16.63
N VAL A 155 -2.91 11.75 16.16
CA VAL A 155 -2.35 10.96 15.04
C VAL A 155 -2.26 11.82 13.78
N ILE A 156 -3.33 12.52 13.39
CA ILE A 156 -3.32 13.40 12.20
C ILE A 156 -2.25 14.50 12.36
N ARG A 157 -2.14 15.16 13.52
CA ARG A 157 -1.11 16.19 13.75
C ARG A 157 0.30 15.63 13.63
N ARG A 158 0.56 14.45 14.19
CA ARG A 158 1.87 13.80 14.14
C ARG A 158 2.25 13.36 12.73
N VAL A 159 1.30 12.81 11.96
CA VAL A 159 1.52 12.46 10.55
C VAL A 159 1.82 13.71 9.72
N ARG A 160 1.02 14.78 9.87
CA ARG A 160 1.24 16.05 9.15
C ARG A 160 2.59 16.68 9.48
N ALA A 161 3.02 16.62 10.74
CA ALA A 161 4.34 17.13 11.17
C ALA A 161 5.52 16.39 10.51
N LEU A 162 5.30 15.19 9.98
CA LEU A 162 6.29 14.42 9.22
C LEU A 162 6.27 14.74 7.71
N GLY A 163 5.34 15.58 7.26
CA GLY A 163 5.12 15.86 5.83
C GLY A 163 4.40 14.72 5.09
N PHE A 164 3.68 13.86 5.83
CA PHE A 164 2.86 12.78 5.27
C PHE A 164 1.39 13.21 5.20
N VAL A 165 0.57 12.49 4.40
CA VAL A 165 -0.87 12.74 4.25
C VAL A 165 -1.67 11.69 5.03
N PRO A 166 -2.34 12.06 6.15
CA PRO A 166 -3.11 11.12 6.95
C PRO A 166 -4.52 10.87 6.40
N TYR A 167 -4.96 9.62 6.53
CA TYR A 167 -6.36 9.24 6.59
C TYR A 167 -6.58 8.28 7.76
N ILE A 168 -7.72 8.39 8.43
CA ILE A 168 -8.13 7.48 9.51
C ILE A 168 -9.53 6.97 9.17
N SER A 169 -9.75 5.67 9.36
CA SER A 169 -11.02 5.00 9.06
C SER A 169 -11.26 3.81 9.98
N THR A 170 -12.37 3.10 9.77
CA THR A 170 -12.59 1.72 10.24
C THR A 170 -11.88 0.71 9.33
N GLN A 171 -11.59 -0.49 9.86
CA GLN A 171 -10.92 -1.57 9.10
C GLN A 171 -11.73 -2.02 7.87
N GLU A 172 -13.04 -1.91 7.97
CA GLU A 172 -14.00 -2.32 6.96
C GLU A 172 -13.96 -1.40 5.72
N LEU A 173 -13.43 -0.17 5.87
CA LEU A 173 -13.38 0.85 4.81
C LEU A 173 -14.74 1.08 4.13
N ASP A 174 -15.83 0.94 4.87
CA ASP A 174 -17.21 1.03 4.40
C ASP A 174 -17.87 2.39 4.69
N ARG A 175 -17.11 3.31 5.30
CA ARG A 175 -17.52 4.65 5.70
C ARG A 175 -16.43 5.67 5.37
N ILE A 176 -16.86 6.88 5.05
CA ILE A 176 -15.96 8.01 4.80
C ILE A 176 -15.93 8.86 6.05
N PHE A 177 -14.75 9.03 6.64
CA PHE A 177 -14.54 9.94 7.75
C PHE A 177 -14.05 11.29 7.24
N THR A 178 -14.59 12.37 7.82
CA THR A 178 -14.13 13.73 7.53
C THR A 178 -13.62 14.35 8.82
N HIS A 179 -12.30 14.55 8.89
CA HIS A 179 -11.65 15.20 10.02
C HIS A 179 -11.06 16.52 9.55
N THR A 180 -11.61 17.63 10.05
CA THR A 180 -11.05 18.96 9.86
C THR A 180 -10.25 19.28 11.11
N LEU A 181 -8.94 19.38 10.99
CA LEU A 181 -8.14 20.02 12.04
C LEU A 181 -8.10 21.51 11.73
N GLU A 182 -8.51 22.31 12.71
CA GLU A 182 -8.29 23.77 12.69
C GLU A 182 -6.80 24.14 12.68
#